data_AF-A0A920LDD8-F1
#
_entry.id   AF-A0A920LDD8-F1
#
_cell.length_a   1.000
_cell.length_b   1.000
_cell.length_c   1.000
_cell.angle_alpha   90.00
_cell.angle_beta   90.00
_cell.angle_gamma   90.00
#
_symmetry.space_group_name_H-M   'P 1'
#
loop_
_entity.id
_entity.type
_entity.pdbx_description
1 polymer ?
#
loop_
_entity_poly.entity_id
_entity_poly.type
_entity_poly.pdbx_seq_one_letter_code
_entity_poly.pdbx_strand_id
1 'polypeptide(L)'
;MDFSTIDIVVFSLYAILILSIGLYVSRQKEGKSKSAEDYFLAGKSLPWWAIGASLIAANISAEQFIGMSGSGFALGLAIASYEWMAAITLLVVGKFFLPIFIEKGLYTIPEFIEKDTVRILRQYSLFSGLLYLSL
;
A
#
# COMPACT_ATOMS: atom_id res chain seq x y z
N MET A 1 -33.69 -3.92 -12.93
CA MET A 1 -32.48 -3.07 -13.06
C MET A 1 -31.94 -3.34 -14.44
N ASP A 2 -32.42 -2.60 -15.43
CA ASP A 2 -31.97 -2.78 -16.81
C ASP A 2 -30.70 -1.96 -17.01
N PHE A 3 -29.62 -2.61 -17.42
CA PHE A 3 -28.38 -1.93 -17.75
C PHE A 3 -28.58 -1.13 -19.03
N SER A 4 -28.27 0.16 -18.99
CA SER A 4 -28.29 1.00 -20.19
C SER A 4 -27.19 0.56 -21.14
N THR A 5 -27.41 0.71 -22.44
CA THR A 5 -26.37 0.49 -23.46
C THR A 5 -25.12 1.33 -23.17
N ILE A 6 -25.29 2.51 -22.57
CA ILE A 6 -24.18 3.37 -22.15
C ILE A 6 -23.34 2.73 -21.04
N ASP A 7 -23.96 2.10 -20.05
CA ASP A 7 -23.25 1.47 -18.93
C ASP A 7 -22.35 0.33 -19.42
N ILE A 8 -22.88 -0.47 -20.34
CA ILE A 8 -22.15 -1.59 -20.96
C ILE A 8 -20.97 -1.06 -21.78
N VAL A 9 -21.19 -0.02 -22.60
CA VAL A 9 -20.12 0.57 -23.42
C VAL A 9 -19.00 1.13 -22.54
N VAL A 10 -19.34 1.88 -21.49
CA VAL A 10 -18.34 2.46 -20.57
C VAL A 10 -17.56 1.35 -19.85
N PHE A 11 -18.25 0.33 -19.35
CA PHE A 11 -17.61 -0.81 -18.69
C PHE A 11 -16.67 -1.57 -19.64
N SER A 12 -17.14 -1.92 -20.84
CA SER A 12 -16.32 -2.62 -21.83
C SER A 12 -15.11 -1.81 -22.27
N LEU A 13 -15.28 -0.50 -22.49
CA LEU A 13 -14.17 0.38 -22.86
C LEU A 13 -13.11 0.46 -21.75
N TYR A 14 -13.53 0.61 -20.49
CA TYR A 14 -12.64 0.63 -19.34
C TYR A 14 -11.85 -0.68 -19.21
N ALA A 15 -12.53 -1.82 -19.34
CA ALA A 15 -11.88 -3.14 -19.29
C ALA A 15 -10.86 -3.33 -20.42
N ILE A 16 -11.23 -2.99 -21.66
CA ILE A 16 -10.34 -3.07 -22.83
C ILE A 16 -9.12 -2.15 -22.63
N LEU A 17 -9.32 -0.94 -22.13
CA LEU A 17 -8.23 0.02 -21.91
C LEU A 17 -7.23 -0.51 -20.88
N ILE A 18 -7.69 -1.00 -19.72
CA ILE A 18 -6.82 -1.58 -18.70
C ILE A 18 -6.07 -2.80 -19.22
N LEU A 19 -6.76 -3.71 -19.91
CA LEU A 19 -6.14 -4.89 -20.52
C LEU A 19 -5.11 -4.48 -21.58
N SER A 20 -5.43 -3.49 -22.41
CA SER A 20 -4.51 -2.99 -23.45
C SER A 20 -3.26 -2.37 -22.85
N ILE A 21 -3.39 -1.54 -21.80
CA ILE A 21 -2.24 -0.97 -21.08
C ILE A 21 -1.44 -2.07 -20.41
N GLY A 22 -2.10 -3.02 -19.73
CA GLY A 22 -1.45 -4.15 -19.08
C GLY A 22 -0.65 -4.99 -20.06
N LEU A 23 -1.23 -5.33 -21.22
CA LEU A 23 -0.56 -6.07 -22.28
C LEU A 23 0.56 -5.27 -22.95
N TYR A 24 0.36 -3.96 -23.16
CA TYR A 24 1.38 -3.08 -23.75
C TYR A 24 2.59 -2.89 -22.83
N VAL A 25 2.36 -2.70 -21.52
CA VAL A 25 3.42 -2.57 -20.52
C VAL A 25 4.08 -3.92 -20.22
N SER A 26 3.31 -5.02 -20.24
CA SER A 26 3.83 -6.38 -20.06
C SER A 26 4.65 -6.87 -21.25
N ARG A 27 4.43 -6.33 -22.46
CA ARG A 27 5.30 -6.57 -23.61
C ARG A 27 6.67 -5.94 -23.34
N GLN A 28 7.59 -6.76 -22.83
CA GLN A 28 9.00 -6.42 -22.75
C GLN A 28 9.51 -6.01 -24.12
N LYS A 29 10.22 -4.87 -24.18
CA LYS A 29 11.05 -4.54 -25.35
C LYS A 29 12.13 -5.62 -25.45
N GLU A 30 11.99 -6.52 -26.42
CA GLU A 30 13.03 -7.48 -26.80
C GLU A 30 14.36 -6.72 -26.95
N GLY A 31 15.36 -7.08 -26.13
CA GLY A 31 16.73 -6.57 -26.26
C GLY A 31 17.26 -5.66 -25.13
N LYS A 32 16.51 -5.40 -24.05
CA LYS A 32 17.12 -4.82 -22.83
C LYS A 32 16.91 -5.75 -21.63
N SER A 33 17.96 -6.51 -21.31
CA SER A 33 18.14 -7.09 -19.98
C SER A 33 18.10 -5.95 -18.96
N LYS A 34 16.91 -5.65 -18.42
CA LYS A 34 16.79 -4.80 -17.25
C LYS A 34 17.16 -5.67 -16.07
N SER A 35 18.43 -5.59 -15.64
CA SER A 35 18.86 -6.14 -14.36
C SER A 35 17.89 -5.66 -13.28
N ALA A 36 17.64 -6.47 -12.25
CA ALA A 36 16.89 -6.03 -11.07
C ALA A 36 17.43 -4.68 -10.55
N GLU A 37 18.74 -4.46 -10.69
CA GLU A 37 19.41 -3.20 -10.42
C GLU A 37 18.89 -2.01 -11.23
N ASP A 38 18.49 -2.11 -12.50
CA ASP A 38 17.92 -0.95 -13.22
C ASP A 38 16.49 -0.60 -12.75
N TYR A 39 15.74 -1.61 -12.28
CA TYR A 39 14.43 -1.40 -11.67
C TYR A 39 14.54 -0.78 -10.27
N PHE A 40 15.60 -1.11 -9.52
CA PHE A 40 15.87 -0.56 -8.18
C PHE A 40 16.77 0.70 -8.18
N LEU A 41 17.64 0.92 -9.17
CA LEU A 41 18.59 2.06 -9.27
C LEU A 41 18.02 3.24 -10.04
N ALA A 42 16.96 3.07 -10.84
CA ALA A 42 16.02 4.17 -11.09
C ALA A 42 15.28 4.60 -9.80
N GLY A 43 15.45 3.85 -8.71
CA GLY A 43 14.76 3.95 -7.42
C GLY A 43 15.44 4.77 -6.33
N LYS A 44 16.37 5.68 -6.64
CA LYS A 44 16.76 6.78 -5.73
C LYS A 44 16.27 8.17 -6.16
N SER A 45 15.62 8.28 -7.33
CA SER A 45 15.14 9.56 -7.87
C SER A 45 13.61 9.67 -7.93
N LEU A 46 12.88 8.69 -7.38
CA LEU A 46 11.43 8.80 -7.23
C LEU A 46 11.13 9.97 -6.28
N PRO A 47 10.40 10.99 -6.75
CA PRO A 47 10.07 12.12 -5.90
C PRO A 47 9.16 11.66 -4.76
N TRP A 48 9.28 12.32 -3.61
CA TRP A 48 8.58 11.94 -2.37
C TRP A 48 7.05 11.81 -2.56
N TRP A 49 6.45 12.64 -3.43
CA TRP A 49 5.02 12.59 -3.74
C TRP A 49 4.62 11.32 -4.50
N ALA A 50 5.48 10.80 -5.37
CA ALA A 50 5.22 9.56 -6.11
C ALA A 50 5.29 8.34 -5.18
N ILE A 51 6.24 8.36 -4.24
CA ILE A 51 6.36 7.34 -3.20
C ILE A 51 5.11 7.34 -2.31
N GLY A 52 4.70 8.53 -1.84
CA GLY A 52 3.49 8.69 -1.03
C GLY A 52 2.22 8.24 -1.76
N ALA A 53 2.03 8.67 -3.01
CA ALA A 53 0.88 8.28 -3.82
C ALA A 53 0.83 6.75 -4.05
N SER A 54 1.98 6.11 -4.31
CA SER A 54 2.06 4.66 -4.46
C SER A 54 1.69 3.91 -3.19
N LEU A 55 2.08 4.42 -2.01
CA LEU A 55 1.74 3.81 -0.73
C LEU A 55 0.23 3.86 -0.45
N ILE A 56 -0.41 5.00 -0.73
CA ILE A 56 -1.87 5.13 -0.60
C ILE A 56 -2.59 4.26 -1.64
N ALA A 57 -2.14 4.27 -2.89
CA ALA A 57 -2.72 3.45 -3.95
C ALA A 57 -2.62 1.95 -3.66
N ALA A 58 -1.53 1.50 -3.02
CA ALA A 58 -1.37 0.11 -2.61
C ALA A 58 -2.28 -0.29 -1.43
N ASN A 59 -2.78 0.68 -0.66
CA ASN A 59 -3.68 0.41 0.46
C ASN A 59 -5.14 0.37 0.03
N ILE A 60 -5.55 1.13 -0.99
CA ILE A 60 -6.96 1.20 -1.42
C ILE A 60 -7.35 -0.01 -2.26
N SER A 61 -8.39 -0.72 -1.83
CA SER A 61 -9.00 -1.82 -2.56
C SER A 61 -10.51 -1.61 -2.78
N ALA A 62 -11.08 -2.30 -3.78
CA ALA A 62 -12.52 -2.26 -4.05
C ALA A 62 -13.35 -2.80 -2.86
N GLU A 63 -12.82 -3.79 -2.15
CA GLU A 63 -13.41 -4.33 -0.92
C GLU A 63 -13.47 -3.26 0.18
N GLN A 64 -12.36 -2.54 0.40
CA GLN A 64 -12.32 -1.45 1.37
C GLN A 64 -13.30 -0.33 1.00
N PHE A 65 -13.46 0.00 -0.27
CA PHE A 65 -14.41 1.02 -0.70
C PHE A 65 -15.86 0.67 -0.35
N ILE A 66 -16.27 -0.57 -0.64
CA ILE A 66 -17.62 -1.06 -0.33
C ILE A 66 -17.79 -1.23 1.20
N GLY A 67 -16.81 -1.83 1.87
CA GLY A 67 -16.84 -2.10 3.31
C GLY A 67 -16.88 -0.83 4.15
N MET A 68 -16.00 0.14 3.86
CA MET A 68 -15.96 1.42 4.57
C MET A 68 -17.23 2.24 4.36
N SER A 69 -17.83 2.18 3.16
CA SER A 69 -19.12 2.83 2.90
C SER A 69 -20.26 2.19 3.70
N GLY A 70 -20.26 0.86 3.83
CA GLY A 70 -21.21 0.12 4.67
C GLY A 70 -21.05 0.44 6.16
N SER A 71 -19.82 0.45 6.66
CA SER A 71 -19.52 0.89 8.03
C SER A 71 -19.86 2.36 8.24
N GLY A 72 -19.67 3.22 7.25
CA GLY A 72 -20.07 4.63 7.29
C GLY A 72 -21.59 4.82 7.37
N PHE A 73 -22.37 3.95 6.72
CA PHE A 73 -23.83 3.94 6.88
C PHE A 73 -24.26 3.55 8.31
N ALA A 74 -23.59 2.56 8.92
CA ALA A 74 -23.94 2.06 10.25
C ALA A 74 -23.39 2.92 11.40
N LEU A 75 -22.15 3.39 11.30
CA LEU A 75 -21.39 4.07 12.36
C LEU A 75 -21.18 5.56 12.08
N GLY A 76 -21.57 6.06 10.91
CA GLY A 76 -21.36 7.45 10.51
C GLY A 76 -19.88 7.79 10.37
N LEU A 77 -19.52 9.02 10.74
CA LEU A 77 -18.16 9.54 10.63
C LEU A 77 -17.15 8.82 11.55
N ALA A 78 -17.61 8.06 12.55
CA ALA A 78 -16.73 7.38 13.49
C ALA A 78 -15.71 6.44 12.81
N ILE A 79 -16.08 5.84 11.66
CA ILE A 79 -15.18 4.96 10.88
C ILE A 79 -13.94 5.70 10.36
N ALA A 80 -14.02 7.02 10.14
CA ALA A 80 -12.88 7.83 9.68
C ALA A 80 -11.74 7.88 10.71
N SER A 81 -12.03 7.56 11.98
CA SER A 81 -11.00 7.47 13.04
C SER A 81 -9.93 6.42 12.71
N TYR A 82 -10.27 5.34 11.98
CA TYR A 82 -9.30 4.36 11.52
C TYR A 82 -8.27 4.96 10.57
N GLU A 83 -8.71 5.75 9.60
CA GLU A 83 -7.82 6.41 8.63
C GLU A 83 -6.94 7.47 9.31
N TRP A 84 -7.48 8.20 10.28
CA TRP A 84 -6.70 9.18 11.05
C TRP A 84 -5.62 8.53 11.92
N MET A 85 -5.94 7.41 12.57
CA MET A 85 -4.95 6.63 13.32
C MET A 85 -3.90 6.01 12.40
N ALA A 86 -4.29 5.53 11.22
CA ALA A 86 -3.36 5.00 10.23
C ALA A 86 -2.38 6.08 9.74
N ALA A 87 -2.85 7.31 9.49
CA ALA A 87 -2.00 8.42 9.09
C ALA A 87 -0.93 8.75 10.14
N ILE A 88 -1.32 8.82 11.42
CA ILE A 88 -0.37 9.06 12.53
C ILE A 88 0.62 7.89 12.64
N THR A 89 0.14 6.66 12.54
CA THR A 89 0.98 5.46 12.60
C THR A 89 2.01 5.43 11.46
N LEU A 90 1.62 5.82 10.24
CA LEU A 90 2.54 5.93 9.10
C LEU A 90 3.65 6.95 9.34
N LEU A 91 3.37 8.09 10.00
CA LEU A 91 4.40 9.06 10.37
C LEU A 91 5.41 8.47 11.37
N VAL A 92 4.92 7.71 12.36
CA VAL A 92 5.77 7.04 13.35
C VAL A 92 6.63 5.96 12.67
N VAL A 93 6.03 5.11 11.83
CA VAL A 93 6.75 4.07 11.08
C VAL A 93 7.78 4.69 10.15
N GLY A 94 7.40 5.73 9.39
CA GLY A 94 8.30 6.45 8.50
C GLY A 94 9.49 7.10 9.22
N LYS A 95 9.28 7.62 10.44
CA LYS A 95 10.35 8.25 11.22
C LYS A 95 11.27 7.26 11.95
N PHE A 96 10.71 6.20 12.52
CA PHE A 96 11.46 5.31 13.43
C PHE A 96 11.84 3.97 12.81
N PHE A 97 10.99 3.39 11.97
CA PHE A 97 11.24 2.07 11.38
C PHE A 97 11.98 2.20 10.06
N LEU A 98 11.56 3.12 9.18
CA LEU A 98 12.18 3.26 7.85
C LEU A 98 13.71 3.45 7.89
N PRO A 99 14.30 4.25 8.80
CA PRO A 99 15.76 4.36 8.88
C PRO A 99 16.44 3.03 9.23
N ILE A 100 15.82 2.21 10.08
CA ILE A 100 16.36 0.89 10.48
C ILE A 100 16.39 -0.06 9.28
N PHE A 101 15.32 -0.07 8.47
CA PHE A 101 15.25 -0.91 7.27
C PHE A 101 16.32 -0.51 6.26
N ILE A 102 16.51 0.79 6.03
CA ILE A 102 17.50 1.31 5.10
C ILE A 102 18.93 1.05 5.60
N GLU A 103 19.21 1.30 6.88
CA GLU A 103 20.56 1.12 7.47
C GLU A 103 20.98 -0.36 7.51
N LYS A 104 20.03 -1.28 7.76
CA LYS A 104 20.28 -2.73 7.78
C LYS A 104 20.19 -3.40 6.41
N GLY A 105 19.85 -2.64 5.36
CA GLY A 105 19.68 -3.13 4.00
C GLY A 105 18.60 -4.22 3.88
N LEU A 106 17.50 -4.06 4.62
CA LEU A 106 16.40 -5.03 4.65
C LEU A 106 15.37 -4.67 3.59
N TYR A 107 15.00 -5.64 2.77
CA TYR A 107 14.07 -5.40 1.65
C TYR A 107 12.70 -6.06 1.85
N THR A 108 12.61 -7.03 2.76
CA THR A 108 11.37 -7.77 3.01
C THR A 108 11.08 -7.88 4.51
N ILE A 109 9.80 -8.04 4.85
CA ILE A 109 9.38 -8.26 6.24
C ILE A 109 9.92 -9.60 6.79
N PRO A 110 9.90 -10.72 6.04
CA PRO A 110 10.52 -11.96 6.52
C PRO A 110 12.00 -11.80 6.86
N GLU A 111 12.78 -11.09 6.03
CA GLU A 111 14.21 -10.83 6.29
C GLU A 111 14.43 -10.01 7.57
N PHE A 112 13.54 -9.04 7.85
CA PHE A 112 13.56 -8.29 9.11
C PHE A 112 13.27 -9.19 10.32
N ILE A 113 12.31 -10.11 10.19
CA ILE A 113 11.97 -11.05 11.25
C ILE A 113 13.14 -12.01 11.51
N GLU A 114 13.76 -12.56 10.48
CA GLU A 114 14.87 -13.51 10.61
C GLU A 114 16.10 -12.90 11.31
N LYS A 115 16.43 -11.63 11.01
CA LYS A 115 17.56 -10.93 11.63
C LYS A 115 17.28 -10.42 13.05
N ASP A 116 16.06 -10.00 13.36
CA ASP A 116 15.74 -9.26 14.60
C ASP A 116 14.43 -9.72 15.28
N THR A 117 14.10 -11.01 15.28
CA THR A 117 12.88 -11.58 15.89
C THR A 117 12.62 -11.05 17.32
N VAL A 118 13.67 -10.95 18.14
CA VAL A 118 13.61 -10.48 19.53
C VAL A 118 13.22 -9.00 19.64
N ARG A 119 13.70 -8.15 18.72
CA ARG A 119 13.38 -6.71 18.72
C ARG A 119 11.94 -6.47 18.31
N ILE A 120 11.42 -7.25 17.37
CA ILE A 120 10.01 -7.20 16.94
C ILE A 120 9.09 -7.59 18.08
N LEU A 121 9.36 -8.72 18.75
CA LEU A 121 8.60 -9.16 19.91
C LEU A 121 8.60 -8.12 21.03
N ARG A 122 9.74 -7.46 21.30
CA ARG A 122 9.83 -6.40 22.31
C ARG A 122 9.05 -5.15 21.91
N GLN A 123 9.09 -4.76 20.65
CA GLN A 123 8.37 -3.59 20.13
C GLN A 123 6.84 -3.85 20.11
N TYR A 124 6.41 -5.03 19.67
CA TYR A 124 5.01 -5.46 19.73
C TYR A 124 4.50 -5.50 21.17
N SER A 125 5.27 -6.10 22.09
CA SER A 125 4.90 -6.18 23.51
C SER A 125 4.74 -4.78 24.15
N LEU A 126 5.61 -3.83 23.81
CA LEU A 126 5.50 -2.44 24.28
C LEU A 126 4.29 -1.72 23.67
N PHE A 127 4.03 -1.94 22.38
CA PHE A 127 2.92 -1.29 21.68
C PHE A 127 1.56 -1.84 22.11
N SER A 128 1.45 -3.17 22.27
CA SER A 128 0.24 -3.81 22.82
C SER A 128 0.02 -3.42 24.27
N GLY A 129 1.07 -3.34 25.09
CA GLY A 129 0.97 -2.91 26.49
C GLY A 129 0.46 -1.48 26.64
N LEU A 130 0.87 -0.57 25.76
CA LEU A 130 0.36 0.81 25.74
C LEU A 130 -1.11 0.89 25.30
N LEU A 131 -1.52 0.06 24.33
CA LEU A 131 -2.91 -0.05 23.90
C LEU A 131 -3.83 -0.60 25.01
N TYR A 132 -3.38 -1.62 25.76
CA TYR A 132 -4.14 -2.17 26.90
C TYR A 132 -4.28 -1.20 28.08
N LEU A 133 -3.36 -0.26 28.25
CA LEU A 133 -3.44 0.78 29.29
C LEU A 133 -4.35 1.97 28.88
N SER A 134 -4.75 2.05 27.61
CA SER A 134 -5.61 3.11 27.06
C SER A 134 -7.08 2.70 26.89
N LEU A 135 -7.43 1.47 27.30
CA LEU A 135 -8.78 0.90 27.40
C LEU A 135 -9.14 0.74 28.88
#